data_AF-A0A1B6HMG8-F1
#
_entry.id   AF-A0A1B6HMG8-F1
#
_cell.length_a   1.000
_cell.length_b   1.000
_cell.length_c   1.000
_cell.angle_alpha   90.00
_cell.angle_beta   90.00
_cell.angle_gamma   90.00
#
_symmetry.space_group_name_H-M   'P 1'
#
loop_
_entity.id
_entity.type
_entity.pdbx_description
1 polymer ?
#
loop_
_entity_poly.entity_id
_entity_poly.type
_entity_poly.pdbx_seq_one_letter_code
_entity_poly.pdbx_strand_id
1 'polypeptide(L)'
;LTFAVTEQVFDQAVERELKPGGRNIPVTEKNKKEYLERVVRWRLERGVSQQTESLVRGFYEVVDPRLVSVFDARELELVIAGTAEIDLTDWRTHTEYRSGYHDNHPVIVWFWSAMERFSNEQRLRLLQFVTGTSSVPYEGFAALRGSTGPRKFCVEKWGKPNSLPRAHTCFNRLDLPPYPTPEILYEKLLLAVEETNTFGIE
;
A
#
# COMPACT_ATOMS: atom_id res chain seq x y z
N LEU A 1 21.72 -4.83 -26.21
CA LEU A 1 20.59 -5.48 -25.53
C LEU A 1 20.15 -6.64 -26.39
N THR A 2 20.04 -7.85 -25.83
CA THR A 2 19.54 -9.04 -26.53
C THR A 2 18.37 -9.63 -25.73
N PHE A 3 17.71 -10.67 -26.23
CA PHE A 3 16.65 -11.37 -25.50
C PHE A 3 17.22 -12.32 -24.43
N ALA A 4 18.14 -11.81 -23.61
CA ALA A 4 18.72 -12.48 -22.47
C ALA A 4 18.82 -11.53 -21.27
N VAL A 5 18.85 -12.10 -20.07
CA VAL A 5 18.95 -11.39 -18.78
C VAL A 5 19.98 -12.06 -17.90
N THR A 6 20.70 -11.26 -17.11
CA THR A 6 21.64 -11.77 -16.11
C THR A 6 20.93 -11.89 -14.77
N GLU A 7 21.00 -13.09 -14.19
CA GLU A 7 20.50 -13.42 -12.87
C GLU A 7 21.70 -13.65 -11.94
N GLN A 8 21.65 -13.13 -10.71
CA GLN A 8 22.59 -13.57 -9.68
C GLN A 8 21.97 -14.72 -8.89
N VAL A 9 22.63 -15.87 -8.92
CA VAL A 9 22.24 -17.09 -8.20
C VAL A 9 23.46 -17.53 -7.39
N PHE A 10 23.35 -17.51 -6.05
CA PHE A 10 24.45 -17.87 -5.13
C PHE A 10 25.79 -17.19 -5.49
N ASP A 11 25.77 -15.86 -5.63
CA ASP A 11 26.92 -15.01 -6.01
C ASP A 11 27.51 -15.28 -7.41
N GLN A 12 26.86 -16.10 -8.23
CA GLN A 12 27.24 -16.33 -9.63
C GLN A 12 26.28 -15.63 -10.59
N ALA A 13 26.85 -14.90 -11.56
CA ALA A 13 26.08 -14.30 -12.64
C ALA A 13 25.79 -15.37 -13.71
N VAL A 14 24.52 -15.76 -13.83
CA VAL A 14 24.04 -16.71 -14.82
C VAL A 14 23.21 -15.97 -15.85
N GLU A 15 23.54 -16.13 -17.13
CA GLU A 15 22.76 -15.54 -18.22
C GLU A 15 21.62 -16.49 -18.61
N ARG A 16 20.38 -16.00 -18.60
CA ARG A 16 19.19 -16.74 -19.03
C ARG A 16 18.57 -16.12 -20.27
N GLU A 17 18.17 -16.98 -21.19
CA GLU A 17 17.45 -16.58 -22.38
C GLU A 17 15.97 -16.33 -22.06
N LEU A 18 15.44 -15.22 -22.58
CA LEU A 18 14.02 -14.86 -22.46
C LEU A 18 13.14 -15.58 -23.49
N LYS A 19 13.76 -16.09 -24.55
CA LYS A 19 13.15 -16.92 -25.60
C LYS A 19 14.23 -17.79 -26.25
N PRO A 20 13.88 -18.91 -26.92
CA PRO A 20 14.86 -19.79 -27.55
C PRO A 20 15.83 -19.03 -28.47
N GLY A 21 17.13 -19.16 -28.23
CA GLY A 21 18.18 -18.47 -28.99
C GLY A 21 18.29 -16.98 -28.70
N GLY A 22 17.65 -16.50 -27.64
CA GLY A 22 17.48 -15.09 -27.30
C GLY A 22 18.79 -14.32 -27.12
N ARG A 23 19.89 -14.99 -26.73
CA ARG A 23 21.23 -14.38 -26.64
C ARG A 23 21.69 -13.79 -27.96
N ASN A 24 21.31 -14.40 -29.08
CA ASN A 24 21.73 -13.98 -30.42
C ASN A 24 20.73 -13.02 -31.10
N ILE A 25 19.64 -12.68 -30.42
CA ILE A 25 18.57 -11.85 -30.98
C ILE A 25 18.72 -10.44 -30.41
N PRO A 26 19.20 -9.45 -31.20
CA PRO A 26 19.30 -8.08 -30.73
C PRO A 26 17.92 -7.46 -30.55
N VAL A 27 17.79 -6.64 -29.51
CA VAL A 27 16.59 -5.81 -29.30
C VAL A 27 16.67 -4.60 -30.22
N THR A 28 15.56 -4.32 -30.89
CA THR A 28 15.37 -3.29 -31.90
C THR A 28 14.05 -2.57 -31.62
N GLU A 29 13.83 -1.41 -32.24
CA GLU A 29 12.56 -0.69 -32.12
C GLU A 29 11.34 -1.53 -32.50
N LYS A 30 11.49 -2.48 -33.43
CA LYS A 30 10.41 -3.36 -33.88
C LYS A 30 10.05 -4.44 -32.86
N ASN A 31 11.01 -4.94 -32.08
CA ASN A 31 10.81 -6.06 -31.16
C ASN A 31 10.89 -5.66 -29.67
N LYS A 32 11.06 -4.37 -29.36
CA LYS A 32 11.18 -3.86 -27.98
C LYS A 32 9.97 -4.20 -27.10
N LYS A 33 8.75 -4.19 -27.64
CA LYS A 33 7.53 -4.53 -26.88
C LYS A 33 7.57 -5.98 -26.40
N GLU A 34 7.92 -6.90 -27.30
CA GLU A 34 8.10 -8.32 -26.97
C GLU A 34 9.20 -8.48 -25.91
N TYR A 35 10.33 -7.79 -26.05
CA TYR A 35 11.39 -7.83 -25.04
C TYR A 35 10.90 -7.40 -23.66
N LEU A 36 10.16 -6.28 -23.58
CA LEU A 36 9.60 -5.78 -22.32
C LEU A 36 8.63 -6.77 -21.69
N GLU A 37 7.69 -7.32 -22.47
CA GLU A 37 6.74 -8.34 -22.00
C GLU A 37 7.47 -9.56 -21.41
N ARG A 38 8.54 -10.01 -22.07
CA ARG A 38 9.36 -11.14 -21.61
C ARG A 38 10.15 -10.83 -20.34
N VAL A 39 10.74 -9.63 -20.24
CA VAL A 39 11.48 -9.20 -19.04
C VAL A 39 10.53 -9.07 -17.85
N VAL A 40 9.36 -8.47 -18.03
CA VAL A 40 8.34 -8.32 -16.98
C VAL A 40 7.89 -9.70 -16.49
N ARG A 41 7.53 -10.60 -17.41
CA ARG A 41 7.17 -11.97 -17.07
C ARG A 41 8.28 -12.69 -16.31
N TRP A 42 9.51 -12.64 -16.82
CA TRP A 42 10.65 -13.26 -16.16
C TRP A 42 10.88 -12.71 -14.74
N ARG A 43 10.75 -11.39 -14.53
CA ARG A 43 10.89 -10.79 -13.19
C ARG A 43 9.82 -11.26 -12.21
N LEU A 44 8.60 -11.48 -12.66
CA LEU A 44 7.48 -11.93 -11.84
C LEU A 44 7.54 -13.43 -11.52
N GLU A 45 8.00 -14.24 -12.48
CA GLU A 45 7.93 -15.70 -12.37
C GLU A 45 9.22 -16.36 -11.85
N ARG A 46 10.39 -15.71 -12.02
CA ARG A 46 11.69 -16.31 -11.66
C ARG A 46 11.74 -16.77 -10.20
N GLY A 47 12.18 -17.99 -10.00
CA GLY A 47 12.34 -18.60 -8.68
C GLY A 47 11.03 -19.03 -7.98
N VAL A 48 9.86 -18.72 -8.57
CA VAL A 48 8.55 -19.00 -7.95
C VAL A 48 7.56 -19.72 -8.86
N SER A 49 7.85 -19.92 -10.16
CA SER A 49 6.90 -20.50 -11.12
C SER A 49 6.24 -21.80 -10.64
N GLN A 50 7.04 -22.75 -10.13
CA GLN A 50 6.54 -24.06 -9.70
C GLN A 50 5.67 -23.95 -8.43
N GLN A 51 6.05 -23.07 -7.52
CA GLN A 51 5.32 -22.80 -6.28
C GLN A 51 3.98 -22.11 -6.58
N THR A 52 3.99 -21.13 -7.48
CA THR A 52 2.79 -20.44 -7.96
C THR A 52 1.85 -21.42 -8.68
N GLU A 53 2.35 -22.27 -9.57
CA GLU A 53 1.54 -23.28 -10.26
C GLU A 53 0.89 -24.26 -9.28
N SER A 54 1.65 -24.73 -8.29
CA SER A 54 1.14 -25.63 -7.25
C SER A 54 0.05 -24.97 -6.40
N LEU A 55 0.24 -23.70 -6.04
CA LEU A 55 -0.75 -22.91 -5.28
C LEU A 55 -2.04 -22.73 -6.09
N VAL A 56 -1.92 -22.30 -7.36
CA VAL A 56 -3.08 -22.09 -8.25
C VAL A 56 -3.83 -23.39 -8.48
N ARG A 57 -3.11 -24.50 -8.68
CA ARG A 57 -3.71 -25.83 -8.82
C ARG A 57 -4.49 -26.21 -7.57
N GLY A 58 -3.86 -26.14 -6.39
CA GLY A 58 -4.54 -26.49 -5.13
C GLY A 58 -5.75 -25.60 -4.84
N PHE A 59 -5.67 -24.31 -5.19
CA PHE A 59 -6.80 -23.40 -5.07
C PHE A 59 -7.97 -23.82 -5.98
N TYR A 60 -7.70 -24.18 -7.23
CA TYR A 60 -8.72 -24.63 -8.18
C TYR A 60 -9.25 -26.04 -7.96
N GLU A 61 -8.60 -26.85 -7.13
CA GLU A 61 -9.16 -28.11 -6.63
C GLU A 61 -10.33 -27.88 -5.65
N VAL A 62 -10.40 -26.69 -5.04
CA VAL A 62 -11.43 -26.31 -4.06
C VAL A 62 -12.44 -25.30 -4.64
N VAL A 63 -11.97 -24.32 -5.39
CA VAL A 63 -12.78 -23.22 -5.93
C VAL A 63 -12.85 -23.30 -7.46
N ASP A 64 -14.05 -23.31 -8.02
CA ASP A 64 -14.23 -23.35 -9.49
C ASP A 64 -13.58 -22.11 -10.14
N PRO A 65 -12.64 -22.29 -11.10
CA PRO A 65 -12.00 -21.17 -11.79
C PRO A 65 -12.97 -20.16 -12.41
N ARG A 66 -14.18 -20.60 -12.81
CA ARG A 66 -15.23 -19.75 -13.38
C ARG A 66 -15.77 -18.74 -12.38
N LEU A 67 -15.78 -19.08 -11.09
CA LEU A 67 -16.17 -18.16 -10.01
C LEU A 67 -15.08 -17.15 -9.69
N VAL A 68 -13.82 -17.47 -10.01
CA VAL A 68 -12.68 -16.60 -9.77
C VAL A 68 -12.52 -15.60 -10.92
N SER A 69 -12.79 -16.03 -12.16
CA SER A 69 -12.63 -15.20 -13.36
C SER A 69 -13.57 -13.99 -13.47
N VAL A 70 -14.57 -13.89 -12.59
CA VAL A 70 -15.47 -12.73 -12.55
C VAL A 70 -14.86 -11.54 -11.82
N PHE A 71 -13.80 -11.75 -11.04
CA PHE A 71 -13.13 -10.73 -10.24
C PHE A 71 -11.89 -10.21 -10.95
N ASP A 72 -11.63 -8.90 -10.82
CA ASP A 72 -10.29 -8.35 -11.03
C ASP A 72 -9.35 -8.74 -9.87
N ALA A 73 -8.05 -8.43 -10.00
CA ALA A 73 -7.06 -8.80 -8.99
C ALA A 73 -7.34 -8.20 -7.60
N ARG A 74 -7.91 -6.99 -7.52
CA ARG A 74 -8.21 -6.28 -6.27
C ARG A 74 -9.49 -6.81 -5.64
N GLU A 75 -10.49 -7.11 -6.46
CA GLU A 75 -11.73 -7.73 -5.98
C GLU A 75 -11.46 -9.13 -5.44
N LEU A 76 -10.62 -9.93 -6.10
CA LEU A 76 -10.23 -11.25 -5.61
C LEU A 76 -9.43 -11.15 -4.31
N GLU A 77 -8.51 -10.18 -4.20
CA GLU A 77 -7.81 -9.87 -2.94
C GLU A 77 -8.81 -9.58 -1.82
N LEU A 78 -9.81 -8.72 -2.07
CA LEU A 78 -10.83 -8.38 -1.08
C LEU A 78 -11.66 -9.60 -0.65
N VAL A 79 -12.03 -10.48 -1.59
CA VAL A 79 -12.79 -11.70 -1.29
C VAL A 79 -11.99 -12.67 -0.42
N ILE A 80 -10.69 -12.81 -0.68
CA ILE A 80 -9.81 -13.76 0.04
C ILE A 80 -9.39 -13.20 1.40
N ALA A 81 -8.95 -11.94 1.44
CA ALA A 81 -8.44 -11.29 2.65
C ALA A 81 -9.57 -10.77 3.55
N GLY A 82 -10.78 -10.65 3.01
CA GLY A 82 -11.87 -9.92 3.64
C GLY A 82 -11.62 -8.41 3.64
N THR A 83 -12.57 -7.63 4.15
CA THR A 83 -12.28 -6.27 4.57
C THR A 83 -11.41 -6.36 5.81
N ALA A 84 -10.12 -5.99 5.71
CA ALA A 84 -9.31 -5.74 6.89
C ALA A 84 -9.98 -4.60 7.67
N GLU A 85 -10.79 -4.96 8.67
CA GLU A 85 -11.37 -3.98 9.57
C GLU A 85 -10.24 -3.38 10.38
N ILE A 86 -10.12 -2.07 10.28
CA ILE A 86 -9.10 -1.34 11.03
C ILE A 86 -9.46 -1.40 12.51
N ASP A 87 -8.58 -2.03 13.29
CA ASP A 87 -8.61 -1.96 14.75
C ASP A 87 -8.13 -0.57 15.20
N LEU A 88 -9.08 0.28 15.56
CA LEU A 88 -8.81 1.63 16.05
C LEU A 88 -8.08 1.63 17.40
N THR A 89 -8.28 0.59 18.22
CA THR A 89 -7.58 0.47 19.51
C THR A 89 -6.11 0.18 19.28
N ASP A 90 -5.81 -0.75 18.36
CA ASP A 90 -4.43 -1.05 17.97
C ASP A 90 -3.75 0.18 17.35
N TRP A 91 -4.43 0.87 16.42
CA TRP A 91 -3.91 2.07 15.79
C TRP A 91 -3.59 3.16 16.82
N ARG A 92 -4.53 3.45 17.73
CA ARG A 92 -4.33 4.47 18.77
C ARG A 92 -3.20 4.11 19.73
N THR A 93 -3.14 2.85 20.17
CA THR A 93 -2.11 2.34 21.09
C THR A 93 -0.70 2.50 20.50
N HIS A 94 -0.57 2.38 19.18
CA HIS A 94 0.71 2.47 18.47
C HIS A 94 0.97 3.81 17.79
N THR A 95 0.20 4.85 18.11
CA THR A 95 0.39 6.21 17.57
C THR A 95 1.35 7.05 18.43
N GLU A 96 2.31 7.71 17.78
CA GLU A 96 3.14 8.74 18.40
C GLU A 96 2.52 10.13 18.26
N TYR A 97 2.65 10.96 19.30
CA TYR A 97 2.20 12.36 19.27
C TYR A 97 3.39 13.31 19.45
N ARG A 98 3.38 14.43 18.72
CA ARG A 98 4.48 15.41 18.71
C ARG A 98 4.00 16.85 18.82
N SER A 99 4.94 17.73 19.13
CA SER A 99 4.74 19.20 19.12
C SER A 99 3.64 19.68 20.07
N GLY A 100 3.54 19.04 21.24
CA GLY A 100 2.58 19.38 22.29
C GLY A 100 1.26 18.61 22.24
N TYR A 101 1.03 17.79 21.20
CA TYR A 101 -0.02 16.78 21.26
C TYR A 101 0.39 15.58 22.11
N HIS A 102 -0.60 14.96 22.72
CA HIS A 102 -0.53 13.73 23.50
C HIS A 102 -1.92 13.07 23.46
N ASP A 103 -2.05 11.82 23.90
CA ASP A 103 -3.27 11.04 23.72
C ASP A 103 -4.53 11.70 24.31
N ASN A 104 -4.39 12.34 25.47
CA ASN A 104 -5.47 13.07 26.15
C ASN A 104 -5.67 14.52 25.66
N HIS A 105 -4.94 14.99 24.65
CA HIS A 105 -5.09 16.36 24.15
C HIS A 105 -6.46 16.50 23.45
N PRO A 106 -7.24 17.58 23.66
CA PRO A 106 -8.60 17.69 23.11
C PRO A 106 -8.71 17.41 21.61
N VAL A 107 -7.81 17.99 20.81
CA VAL A 107 -7.74 17.77 19.36
C VAL A 107 -7.47 16.30 18.99
N ILE A 108 -6.67 15.59 19.79
CA ILE A 108 -6.37 14.16 19.56
C ILE A 108 -7.57 13.29 19.94
N VAL A 109 -8.24 13.60 21.04
CA VAL A 109 -9.50 12.94 21.41
C VAL A 109 -10.53 13.11 20.29
N TRP A 110 -10.68 14.32 19.76
CA TRP A 110 -11.57 14.59 18.63
C TRP A 110 -11.15 13.87 17.34
N PHE A 111 -9.85 13.75 17.07
CA PHE A 111 -9.34 12.96 15.96
C PHE A 111 -9.80 11.50 16.05
N TRP A 112 -9.64 10.86 17.22
CA TRP A 112 -10.08 9.48 17.40
C TRP A 112 -11.60 9.34 17.38
N SER A 113 -12.36 10.30 17.93
CA SER A 113 -13.82 10.32 17.78
C SER A 113 -14.26 10.49 16.32
N ALA A 114 -13.50 11.21 15.49
CA ALA A 114 -13.75 11.28 14.04
C ALA A 114 -13.44 9.93 13.37
N MET A 115 -12.36 9.25 13.76
CA MET A 115 -12.02 7.91 13.27
C MET A 115 -13.08 6.85 13.58
N GLU A 116 -13.67 6.92 14.77
CA GLU A 116 -14.80 6.05 15.16
C GLU A 116 -16.02 6.28 14.27
N ARG A 117 -16.29 7.53 13.87
CA ARG A 117 -17.39 7.90 12.98
C ARG A 117 -17.15 7.53 11.51
N PHE A 118 -15.90 7.42 11.08
CA PHE A 118 -15.55 7.02 9.72
C PHE A 118 -15.94 5.57 9.43
N SER A 119 -16.38 5.32 8.19
CA SER A 119 -16.50 3.96 7.66
C SER A 119 -15.13 3.29 7.56
N ASN A 120 -15.08 1.95 7.47
CA ASN A 120 -13.80 1.26 7.31
C ASN A 120 -13.05 1.71 6.05
N GLU A 121 -13.77 1.99 4.96
CA GLU A 121 -13.19 2.55 3.74
C GLU A 121 -12.54 3.92 3.97
N GLN A 122 -13.20 4.82 4.70
CA GLN A 122 -12.64 6.13 5.04
C GLN A 122 -11.41 6.01 5.94
N ARG A 123 -11.39 5.04 6.87
CA ARG A 123 -10.22 4.75 7.71
C ARG A 123 -9.05 4.24 6.86
N LEU A 124 -9.30 3.34 5.92
CA LEU A 124 -8.29 2.81 4.98
C LEU A 124 -7.73 3.93 4.08
N ARG A 125 -8.59 4.83 3.60
CA ARG A 125 -8.16 6.00 2.82
C ARG A 125 -7.33 6.97 3.67
N LEU A 126 -7.66 7.20 4.94
CA LEU A 126 -6.80 7.99 5.82
C LEU A 126 -5.46 7.31 6.05
N LEU A 127 -5.44 5.99 6.23
CA LEU A 127 -4.19 5.24 6.36
C LEU A 127 -3.32 5.44 5.10
N GLN A 128 -3.92 5.31 3.92
CA GLN A 128 -3.25 5.55 2.65
C GLN A 128 -2.77 7.00 2.50
N PHE A 129 -3.58 7.98 2.90
CA PHE A 129 -3.20 9.39 2.91
C PHE A 129 -1.92 9.63 3.71
N VAL A 130 -1.81 9.01 4.90
CA VAL A 130 -0.69 9.24 5.81
C VAL A 130 0.53 8.37 5.54
N THR A 131 0.35 7.15 5.03
CA THR A 131 1.42 6.14 4.90
C THR A 131 1.76 5.81 3.44
N GLY A 132 0.92 6.20 2.48
CA GLY A 132 1.03 5.84 1.07
C GLY A 132 0.45 4.46 0.73
N THR A 133 -0.05 3.70 1.71
CA THR A 133 -0.68 2.38 1.49
C THR A 133 -1.93 2.21 2.36
N SER A 134 -2.93 1.49 1.86
CA SER A 134 -4.12 1.11 2.62
C SER A 134 -3.94 -0.20 3.42
N SER A 135 -2.75 -0.81 3.37
CA SER A 135 -2.46 -2.09 4.02
C SER A 135 -1.90 -1.91 5.43
N VAL A 136 -2.46 -2.65 6.39
CA VAL A 136 -1.90 -2.80 7.75
C VAL A 136 -1.05 -4.08 7.77
N PRO A 137 0.19 -4.04 8.31
CA PRO A 137 0.99 -5.25 8.52
C PRO A 137 0.24 -6.32 9.31
N TYR A 138 0.53 -7.60 9.09
CA TYR A 138 -0.15 -8.67 9.82
C TYR A 138 0.13 -8.61 11.34
N GLU A 139 1.29 -8.05 11.73
CA GLU A 139 1.63 -7.77 13.14
C GLU A 139 0.95 -6.51 13.72
N GLY A 140 0.08 -5.84 12.96
CA GLY A 140 -0.65 -4.65 13.38
C GLY A 140 0.12 -3.34 13.22
N PHE A 141 -0.42 -2.27 13.81
CA PHE A 141 0.11 -0.90 13.69
C PHE A 141 1.48 -0.71 14.35
N ALA A 142 1.87 -1.60 15.27
CA ALA A 142 3.20 -1.63 15.86
C ALA A 142 4.33 -1.86 14.83
N ALA A 143 4.01 -2.59 13.76
CA ALA A 143 4.98 -3.02 12.75
C ALA A 143 4.98 -2.13 11.48
N LEU A 144 4.33 -0.96 11.53
CA LEU A 144 4.38 -0.01 10.43
C LEU A 144 5.82 0.34 10.05
N ARG A 145 6.04 0.49 8.74
CA ARG A 145 7.34 0.85 8.15
C ARG A 145 7.21 2.14 7.37
N GLY A 146 8.25 2.97 7.44
CA GLY A 146 8.45 4.12 6.57
C GLY A 146 9.57 3.85 5.56
N SER A 147 10.03 4.90 4.87
CA SER A 147 11.05 4.76 3.81
C SER A 147 12.42 4.29 4.29
N THR A 148 12.72 4.44 5.58
CA THR A 148 14.03 4.12 6.19
C THR A 148 13.97 2.99 7.23
N GLY A 149 12.86 2.25 7.29
CA GLY A 149 12.69 1.12 8.22
C GLY A 149 11.47 1.26 9.12
N PRO A 150 11.44 0.58 10.29
CA PRO A 150 10.33 0.64 11.23
C PRO A 150 9.97 2.07 11.63
N ARG A 151 8.70 2.43 11.47
CA ARG A 151 8.18 3.78 11.74
C ARG A 151 6.71 3.73 12.12
N LYS A 152 6.41 4.09 13.37
CA LYS A 152 5.05 4.21 13.87
C LYS A 152 4.28 5.32 13.16
N PHE A 153 2.96 5.21 13.17
CA PHE A 153 2.07 6.30 12.82
C PHE A 153 2.28 7.47 13.79
N CYS A 154 2.32 8.69 13.27
CA CYS A 154 2.62 9.88 14.07
C CYS A 154 1.63 11.02 13.77
N VAL A 155 1.08 11.65 14.80
CA VAL A 155 0.30 12.89 14.68
C VAL A 155 1.07 14.05 15.29
N GLU A 156 1.37 15.05 14.47
CA GLU A 156 2.14 16.23 14.87
C GLU A 156 1.29 17.49 14.80
N LYS A 157 1.30 18.29 15.87
CA LYS A 157 0.65 19.61 15.86
C LYS A 157 1.38 20.54 14.88
N TRP A 158 0.69 20.94 13.83
CA TRP A 158 1.26 21.84 12.82
C TRP A 158 0.20 22.70 12.13
N GLY A 159 0.56 23.93 11.76
CA GLY A 159 -0.27 24.79 10.93
C GLY A 159 -1.23 25.69 11.71
N LYS A 160 -2.17 26.31 10.98
CA LYS A 160 -3.17 27.23 11.53
C LYS A 160 -4.54 26.54 11.56
N PRO A 161 -5.48 26.95 12.43
CA PRO A 161 -6.81 26.34 12.53
C PRO A 161 -7.62 26.25 11.23
N ASN A 162 -7.31 27.07 10.21
CA ASN A 162 -8.00 27.05 8.92
C ASN A 162 -7.31 26.17 7.86
N SER A 163 -6.09 25.69 8.15
CA SER A 163 -5.32 24.83 7.24
C SER A 163 -5.96 23.45 7.11
N LEU A 164 -5.77 22.81 5.96
CA LEU A 164 -6.05 21.38 5.82
C LEU A 164 -4.95 20.56 6.51
N PRO A 165 -5.26 19.33 6.98
CA PRO A 165 -4.23 18.43 7.43
C PRO A 165 -3.34 18.01 6.25
N ARG A 166 -2.09 17.63 6.54
CA ARG A 166 -1.12 17.22 5.52
C ARG A 166 -0.41 15.95 5.95
N ALA A 167 0.05 15.17 5.00
CA ALA A 167 0.77 13.93 5.26
C ALA A 167 2.21 13.99 4.77
N HIS A 168 3.08 13.29 5.49
CA HIS A 168 4.44 12.97 5.07
C HIS A 168 4.59 11.45 5.03
N THR A 169 4.26 10.84 3.90
CA THR A 169 4.15 9.38 3.72
C THR A 169 5.42 8.63 4.09
N CYS A 170 6.60 9.17 3.73
CA CYS A 170 7.90 8.59 4.11
C CYS A 170 8.08 8.36 5.62
N PHE A 171 7.36 9.13 6.45
CA PHE A 171 7.50 9.13 7.91
C PHE A 171 6.24 8.66 8.65
N ASN A 172 5.20 8.20 7.94
CA ASN A 172 3.90 7.85 8.49
C ASN A 172 3.32 8.97 9.37
N ARG A 173 3.49 10.23 8.95
CA ARG A 173 3.16 11.39 9.78
C ARG A 173 2.02 12.22 9.22
N LEU A 174 1.03 12.48 10.08
CA LEU A 174 -0.06 13.43 9.89
C LEU A 174 0.25 14.75 10.61
N ASP A 175 0.40 15.82 9.85
CA ASP A 175 0.41 17.19 10.35
C ASP A 175 -1.05 17.61 10.58
N LEU A 176 -1.47 17.70 11.86
CA LEU A 176 -2.85 17.99 12.25
C LEU A 176 -2.96 19.38 12.90
N PRO A 177 -3.65 20.35 12.25
CA PRO A 177 -3.87 21.67 12.83
C PRO A 177 -4.65 21.66 14.14
N PRO A 178 -4.43 22.65 15.03
CA PRO A 178 -5.18 22.79 16.26
C PRO A 178 -6.57 23.39 15.97
N TYR A 179 -7.45 22.57 15.41
CA TYR A 179 -8.82 22.96 15.12
C TYR A 179 -9.55 23.39 16.38
N PRO A 180 -10.46 24.38 16.31
CA PRO A 180 -11.10 24.94 17.50
C PRO A 180 -12.32 24.13 17.94
N THR A 181 -12.90 23.30 17.05
CA THR A 181 -14.07 22.46 17.34
C THR A 181 -13.92 21.06 16.69
N PRO A 182 -14.57 20.03 17.24
CA PRO A 182 -14.57 18.68 16.67
C PRO A 182 -15.23 18.61 15.29
N GLU A 183 -16.22 19.45 15.00
CA GLU A 183 -16.91 19.51 13.70
C GLU A 183 -15.94 19.96 12.60
N ILE A 184 -15.17 21.03 12.85
CA ILE A 184 -14.19 21.52 11.88
C ILE A 184 -13.09 20.48 11.65
N LEU A 185 -12.65 19.79 12.71
CA LEU A 185 -11.70 18.69 12.55
C LEU A 185 -12.26 17.61 11.64
N TYR A 186 -13.48 17.15 11.91
CA TYR A 186 -14.13 16.10 11.12
C TYR A 186 -14.25 16.49 9.65
N GLU A 187 -14.77 17.68 9.36
CA GLU A 187 -14.93 18.18 7.99
C GLU A 187 -13.58 18.30 7.25
N LYS A 188 -12.56 18.88 7.91
CA LYS A 188 -11.24 19.08 7.29
C LYS A 188 -10.50 17.77 7.08
N LEU A 189 -10.65 16.81 8.00
CA LEU A 189 -10.06 15.49 7.90
C LEU A 189 -10.72 14.70 6.77
N LEU A 190 -12.05 14.69 6.72
CA LEU A 190 -12.81 14.01 5.66
C LEU A 190 -12.46 14.58 4.28
N LEU A 191 -12.46 15.92 4.15
CA LEU A 191 -12.10 16.59 2.90
C LEU A 191 -10.69 16.22 2.42
N ALA A 192 -9.70 16.20 3.32
CA ALA A 192 -8.33 15.80 2.95
C ALA A 192 -8.25 14.34 2.48
N VAL A 193 -9.01 13.44 3.11
CA VAL A 193 -9.04 12.02 2.75
C VAL A 193 -9.73 11.78 1.41
N GLU A 194 -10.79 12.53 1.10
CA GLU A 194 -11.57 12.36 -0.14
C GLU A 194 -10.92 13.04 -1.36
N GLU A 195 -10.27 14.19 -1.17
CA GLU A 195 -9.64 14.97 -2.26
C GLU A 195 -8.28 14.42 -2.72
N THR A 196 -7.68 13.47 -1.99
CA THR A 196 -6.39 12.87 -2.37
C THR A 196 -6.52 11.81 -3.47
N ASN A 197 -7.71 11.65 -4.07
CA ASN A 197 -7.98 10.74 -5.19
C ASN A 197 -7.28 11.08 -6.53
N THR A 198 -6.43 12.12 -6.58
CA THR A 198 -5.76 12.57 -7.82
C THR A 198 -4.56 11.73 -8.26
N PHE A 199 -4.26 10.59 -7.61
CA PHE A 199 -3.30 9.61 -8.12
C PHE A 199 -3.95 8.42 -8.85
N GLY A 200 -5.28 8.38 -8.93
CA GLY A 200 -6.02 7.53 -9.85
C GLY A 200 -6.07 8.15 -11.24
N ILE A 201 -5.09 7.79 -12.06
CA ILE A 201 -5.00 7.89 -13.53
C ILE A 201 -6.35 8.20 -14.24
N GLU A 202 -6.43 9.35 -14.92
CA GLU A 202 -6.99 9.41 -16.29
C GLU A 202 -5.91 9.00 -17.30
#